data_AF-A0A5E8H5Y2-F1
#
_entry.id   AF-A0A5E8H5Y2-F1
#
_cell.length_a   1.000
_cell.length_b   1.000
_cell.length_c   1.000
_cell.angle_alpha   90.00
_cell.angle_beta   90.00
_cell.angle_gamma   90.00
#
_symmetry.space_group_name_H-M   'P 1'
#
loop_
_entity.id
_entity.type
_entity.pdbx_description
1 polymer ?
#
loop_
_entity_poly.entity_id
_entity_poly.type
_entity_poly.pdbx_seq_one_letter_code
_entity_poly.pdbx_strand_id
1 'polypeptide(L)'
;MSLLEPKVSALSATDLSGLWAFGLISARTGEPLIFEGGEHQLDTSLTSYGYNQVTDSSGKVKSATAAPFSGGERLVLSDSPIADPNTVEYARTLAIMAPIRDAILYQYDQTSRAEWEFLTAVLTLNGLKTLGATTSSTSLLASGEVFDYVATDPTDGNPVLQYLEEAELELKCLGFTAFNFTNPEGTNHCEETGLVEGSGIRTSAVLHAGVDEVFYLQENDDVAAAMLDGSAHYNTFGWREGRDPNGWFDTDWYLAQNTDVAAADINPLTHYLDHGWREGRSPSEYFDGDRYLTANTDVANAGIDPLSHMLMFGLAEGRDWGLL
;
A
#
# COMPACT_ATOMS: atom_id res chain seq x y z
N MET A 1 -27.26 -2.04 47.22
CA MET A 1 -26.09 -1.30 47.75
C MET A 1 -24.87 -2.11 47.34
N SER A 2 -24.52 -2.07 46.05
CA SER A 2 -23.44 -1.25 45.48
C SER A 2 -22.11 -1.42 46.23
N LEU A 3 -21.16 -2.10 45.58
CA LEU A 3 -19.81 -1.60 45.28
C LEU A 3 -19.01 -2.72 44.60
N LEU A 4 -18.95 -2.71 43.26
CA LEU A 4 -17.81 -3.20 42.49
C LEU A 4 -17.61 -2.23 41.32
N GLU A 5 -16.43 -1.64 41.27
CA GLU A 5 -15.99 -0.64 40.30
C GLU A 5 -16.00 -1.17 38.86
N PRO A 6 -16.25 -0.33 37.84
CA PRO A 6 -15.93 -0.70 36.48
C PRO A 6 -14.43 -0.49 36.23
N LYS A 7 -13.69 -1.59 36.17
CA LYS A 7 -12.47 -1.67 35.36
C LYS A 7 -12.91 -1.74 33.90
N VAL A 8 -12.58 -0.69 33.15
CA VAL A 8 -11.98 -0.67 31.81
C VAL A 8 -12.04 0.81 31.44
N SER A 9 -10.88 1.44 31.41
CA SER A 9 -10.73 2.79 30.87
C SER A 9 -11.30 2.80 29.46
N ALA A 10 -12.10 3.82 29.14
CA ALA A 10 -12.50 4.13 27.78
C ALA A 10 -11.25 4.07 26.88
N LEU A 11 -11.24 3.10 25.96
CA LEU A 11 -10.32 3.12 24.83
C LEU A 11 -10.67 4.39 24.07
N SER A 12 -9.79 5.39 24.14
CA SER A 12 -9.85 6.55 23.25
C SER A 12 -9.86 6.02 21.83
N ALA A 13 -10.69 6.62 20.96
CA ALA A 13 -10.71 6.37 19.52
C ALA A 13 -9.27 6.13 19.04
N THR A 14 -8.99 4.90 18.63
CA THR A 14 -7.64 4.46 18.33
C THR A 14 -7.20 5.21 17.10
N ASP A 15 -6.20 6.09 17.27
CA ASP A 15 -5.47 6.71 16.18
C ASP A 15 -4.95 5.60 15.24
N LEU A 16 -5.58 5.45 14.08
CA LEU A 16 -5.25 4.44 13.08
C LEU A 16 -4.03 4.83 12.22
N SER A 17 -3.43 6.01 12.45
CA SER A 17 -2.15 6.40 11.84
C SER A 17 -1.02 5.39 12.11
N GLY A 18 -1.17 4.58 13.16
CA GLY A 18 -0.23 3.53 13.56
C GLY A 18 -0.38 2.20 12.83
N LEU A 19 -1.36 1.98 11.94
CA LEU A 19 -1.48 0.67 11.25
C LEU A 19 -0.23 0.31 10.42
N TRP A 20 0.52 1.31 9.98
CA TRP A 20 1.80 1.14 9.28
C TRP A 20 2.96 0.89 10.23
N ALA A 21 2.83 1.27 11.50
CA ALA A 21 3.75 0.85 12.54
C ALA A 21 3.79 -0.68 12.65
N PHE A 22 2.81 -1.43 12.15
CA PHE A 22 2.83 -2.87 12.33
C PHE A 22 3.69 -3.64 11.30
N GLY A 23 4.62 -3.05 10.55
CA GLY A 23 5.63 -3.84 9.80
C GLY A 23 5.11 -4.96 8.88
N LEU A 24 5.98 -5.88 8.47
CA LEU A 24 5.62 -7.06 7.69
C LEU A 24 6.13 -8.31 8.40
N ILE A 25 5.25 -9.27 8.67
CA ILE A 25 5.61 -10.58 9.24
C ILE A 25 5.48 -11.65 8.16
N SER A 26 6.38 -12.64 8.17
CA SER A 26 6.26 -13.81 7.31
C SER A 26 5.17 -14.73 7.85
N ALA A 27 4.11 -14.96 7.07
CA ALA A 27 3.08 -15.94 7.43
C ALA A 27 3.62 -17.38 7.61
N ARG A 28 4.80 -17.71 7.07
CA ARG A 28 5.42 -19.03 7.19
C ARG A 28 6.16 -19.23 8.51
N THR A 29 6.90 -18.20 8.96
CA THR A 29 7.76 -18.31 10.15
C THR A 29 7.19 -17.60 11.36
N GLY A 30 6.24 -16.67 11.17
CA GLY A 30 5.76 -15.77 12.22
C GLY A 30 6.78 -14.71 12.61
N GLU A 31 7.91 -14.63 11.91
CA GLU A 31 8.99 -13.67 12.19
C GLU A 31 8.86 -12.42 11.33
N PRO A 32 9.28 -11.24 11.83
CA PRO A 32 9.35 -10.04 11.01
C PRO A 32 10.21 -10.26 9.77
N LEU A 33 9.69 -9.86 8.61
CA LEU A 33 10.45 -9.85 7.35
C LEU A 33 11.50 -8.74 7.33
N ILE A 34 11.25 -7.66 8.09
CA ILE A 34 12.08 -6.46 8.15
C ILE A 34 12.25 -6.07 9.61
N PHE A 35 13.49 -6.07 10.09
CA PHE A 35 13.85 -5.62 11.44
C PHE A 35 15.34 -5.27 11.49
N GLU A 36 15.71 -4.38 12.42
CA GLU A 36 17.10 -4.00 12.65
C GLU A 36 17.94 -5.21 13.09
N GLY A 37 19.05 -5.46 12.40
CA GLY A 37 19.90 -6.63 12.64
C GLY A 37 19.39 -7.94 12.03
N GLY A 38 18.35 -7.89 11.20
CA GLY A 38 17.78 -9.05 10.52
C GLY A 38 18.52 -9.52 9.27
N GLU A 39 17.83 -10.27 8.42
CA GLU A 39 18.31 -10.58 7.07
C GLU A 39 18.36 -9.30 6.22
N HIS A 40 19.27 -9.24 5.25
CA HIS A 40 19.41 -8.14 4.28
C HIS A 40 19.97 -6.81 4.84
N GLN A 41 20.98 -6.88 5.70
CA GLN A 41 21.69 -5.71 6.21
C GLN A 41 22.66 -5.14 5.16
N LEU A 42 22.55 -3.84 4.90
CA LEU A 42 23.53 -3.13 4.07
C LEU A 42 24.83 -2.97 4.85
N ASP A 43 25.89 -3.66 4.44
CA ASP A 43 27.22 -3.47 5.01
C ASP A 43 27.97 -2.41 4.19
N THR A 44 28.01 -1.19 4.71
CA THR A 44 28.67 -0.04 4.08
C THR A 44 30.19 -0.15 4.05
N SER A 45 30.77 -1.14 4.73
CA SER A 45 32.21 -1.45 4.68
C SER A 45 32.56 -2.45 3.57
N LEU A 46 31.56 -3.13 3.00
CA LEU A 46 31.72 -4.12 1.95
C LEU A 46 31.18 -3.57 0.63
N THR A 47 32.08 -3.31 -0.32
CA THR A 47 31.69 -2.83 -1.67
C THR A 47 32.05 -3.85 -2.75
N SER A 48 31.14 -4.09 -3.69
CA SER A 48 31.38 -4.88 -4.91
C SER A 48 30.74 -4.21 -6.11
N TYR A 49 31.49 -4.09 -7.21
CA TYR A 49 31.06 -3.33 -8.39
C TYR A 49 30.61 -1.89 -8.10
N GLY A 50 31.12 -1.27 -7.04
CA GLY A 50 30.73 0.09 -6.62
C GLY A 50 29.52 0.15 -5.69
N TYR A 51 28.88 -0.98 -5.39
CA TYR A 51 27.68 -1.04 -4.55
C TYR A 51 27.98 -1.68 -3.20
N ASN A 52 27.33 -1.17 -2.16
CA ASN A 52 27.37 -1.78 -0.83
C ASN A 52 26.74 -3.18 -0.89
N GLN A 53 27.33 -4.12 -0.16
CA GLN A 53 26.89 -5.50 -0.14
C GLN A 53 25.80 -5.72 0.90
N VAL A 54 24.87 -6.61 0.58
CA VAL A 54 23.81 -7.04 1.49
C VAL A 54 24.27 -8.29 2.23
N THR A 55 24.11 -8.31 3.55
CA THR A 55 24.49 -9.43 4.43
C THR A 55 23.29 -10.01 5.17
N ASP A 56 23.38 -11.26 5.59
CA ASP A 56 22.40 -11.87 6.49
C ASP A 56 22.66 -11.51 7.96
N SER A 57 21.79 -12.00 8.86
CA SER A 57 21.89 -11.79 10.32
C SER A 57 23.22 -12.28 10.93
N SER A 58 24.01 -13.09 10.22
CA SER A 58 25.33 -13.56 10.62
C SER A 58 26.50 -12.75 10.03
N GLY A 59 26.20 -11.71 9.24
CA GLY A 59 27.17 -10.91 8.51
C GLY A 59 27.69 -11.57 7.22
N LYS A 60 27.06 -12.65 6.76
CA LYS A 60 27.46 -13.32 5.52
C LYS A 60 26.83 -12.61 4.32
N VAL A 61 27.65 -12.28 3.33
CA VAL A 61 27.20 -11.65 2.07
C VAL A 61 26.19 -12.54 1.37
N LYS A 62 25.05 -11.95 1.02
CA LYS A 62 23.97 -12.56 0.27
C LYS A 62 24.10 -12.17 -1.20
N SER A 63 24.03 -13.16 -2.07
CA SER A 63 23.89 -12.91 -3.51
C SER A 63 22.47 -12.45 -3.79
N ALA A 64 22.32 -11.37 -4.57
CA ALA A 64 21.02 -10.98 -5.09
C ALA A 64 20.46 -12.14 -5.92
N THR A 65 19.36 -12.72 -5.47
CA THR A 65 18.60 -13.71 -6.25
C THR A 65 17.27 -13.08 -6.59
N ALA A 66 16.95 -13.02 -7.87
CA ALA A 66 15.61 -12.74 -8.37
C ALA A 66 14.73 -13.96 -8.10
N ALA A 67 14.55 -14.32 -6.83
CA ALA A 67 13.50 -15.24 -6.43
C ALA A 67 12.20 -14.42 -6.33
N PRO A 68 11.08 -14.93 -6.86
CA PRO A 68 9.78 -14.32 -6.61
C PRO A 68 9.53 -14.27 -5.11
N PHE A 69 8.50 -13.53 -4.68
CA PHE A 69 7.85 -13.77 -3.39
C PHE A 69 7.09 -15.13 -3.45
N SER A 70 7.75 -16.18 -3.93
CA SER A 70 7.20 -17.52 -4.14
C SER A 70 7.61 -18.43 -2.99
N GLY A 71 6.61 -19.00 -2.34
CA GLY A 71 6.78 -19.90 -1.19
C GLY A 71 5.61 -19.90 -0.21
N GLY A 72 4.54 -19.13 -0.48
CA GLY A 72 3.42 -18.95 0.44
C GLY A 72 3.67 -17.88 1.51
N GLU A 73 4.66 -17.01 1.30
CA GLU A 73 4.89 -15.83 2.14
C GLU A 73 3.75 -14.84 1.87
N ARG A 74 2.90 -14.65 2.88
CA ARG A 74 1.89 -13.60 2.90
C ARG A 74 2.40 -12.49 3.80
N LEU A 75 2.23 -11.26 3.35
CA LEU A 75 2.42 -10.08 4.18
C LEU A 75 1.31 -10.11 5.23
N VAL A 76 1.66 -10.13 6.51
CA VAL A 76 0.67 -9.95 7.57
C VAL A 76 1.13 -8.82 8.48
N LEU A 77 0.16 -8.11 9.05
CA LEU A 77 0.40 -7.06 10.02
C LEU A 77 1.05 -7.65 11.28
N SER A 78 2.12 -7.02 11.77
CA SER A 78 2.74 -7.30 13.08
C SER A 78 1.73 -7.04 14.19
N ASP A 79 1.96 -7.70 15.32
CA ASP A 79 1.28 -7.42 16.58
C ASP A 79 1.98 -6.31 17.39
N SER A 80 3.16 -5.92 16.94
CA SER A 80 4.09 -5.02 17.64
C SER A 80 4.32 -3.75 16.83
N PRO A 81 4.05 -2.55 17.39
CA PRO A 81 4.33 -1.29 16.72
C PRO A 81 5.83 -1.05 16.49
N ILE A 82 6.18 -0.68 15.27
CA ILE A 82 7.47 -0.19 14.78
C ILE A 82 7.47 1.31 15.01
N ALA A 83 8.43 1.75 15.82
CA ALA A 83 8.56 3.16 16.17
C ALA A 83 9.28 4.00 15.10
N ASP A 84 10.06 3.37 14.22
CA ASP A 84 10.82 4.07 13.19
C ASP A 84 9.97 4.32 11.93
N PRO A 85 9.66 5.58 11.58
CA PRO A 85 8.80 5.90 10.44
C PRO A 85 9.41 5.48 9.09
N ASN A 86 10.74 5.42 8.96
CA ASN A 86 11.36 5.00 7.70
C ASN A 86 11.26 3.47 7.50
N THR A 87 11.35 2.68 8.56
CA THR A 87 11.08 1.23 8.51
C THR A 87 9.63 0.96 8.11
N VAL A 88 8.71 1.79 8.59
CA VAL A 88 7.30 1.75 8.21
C VAL A 88 7.11 2.03 6.71
N GLU A 89 7.74 3.08 6.19
CA GLU A 89 7.65 3.44 4.78
C GLU A 89 8.40 2.46 3.87
N TYR A 90 9.44 1.79 4.38
CA TYR A 90 10.08 0.68 3.70
C TYR A 90 9.14 -0.53 3.55
N ALA A 91 8.42 -0.90 4.61
CA ALA A 91 7.40 -1.94 4.57
C ALA A 91 6.28 -1.60 3.57
N ARG A 92 5.80 -0.35 3.56
CA ARG A 92 4.82 0.15 2.58
C ARG A 92 5.35 0.02 1.14
N THR A 93 6.58 0.46 0.92
CA THR A 93 7.22 0.41 -0.40
C THR A 93 7.33 -1.03 -0.89
N LEU A 94 7.71 -1.96 -0.01
CA LEU A 94 7.78 -3.38 -0.35
C LEU A 94 6.40 -3.98 -0.66
N ALA A 95 5.37 -3.63 0.09
CA ALA A 95 4.00 -4.08 -0.16
C ALA A 95 3.47 -3.61 -1.52
N ILE A 96 3.88 -2.43 -1.98
CA ILE A 96 3.58 -1.91 -3.32
C ILE A 96 4.40 -2.63 -4.40
N MET A 97 5.73 -2.69 -4.23
CA MET A 97 6.63 -3.11 -5.29
C MET A 97 6.73 -4.63 -5.46
N ALA A 98 6.51 -5.42 -4.40
CA ALA A 98 6.56 -6.88 -4.48
C ALA A 98 5.57 -7.46 -5.52
N PRO A 99 4.26 -7.13 -5.51
CA PRO A 99 3.34 -7.65 -6.52
C PRO A 99 3.62 -7.11 -7.93
N ILE A 100 4.06 -5.86 -8.07
CA ILE A 100 4.49 -5.29 -9.37
C ILE A 100 5.66 -6.09 -9.94
N ARG A 101 6.69 -6.34 -9.12
CA ARG A 101 7.87 -7.13 -9.49
C ARG A 101 7.47 -8.56 -9.88
N ASP A 102 6.62 -9.19 -9.08
CA ASP A 102 6.26 -10.58 -9.31
C ASP A 102 5.41 -10.76 -10.57
N ALA A 103 4.49 -9.82 -10.82
CA ALA A 103 3.71 -9.74 -12.05
C ALA A 103 4.60 -9.65 -13.29
N ILE A 104 5.54 -8.70 -13.33
CA ILE A 104 6.34 -8.45 -14.53
C ILE A 104 7.47 -9.46 -14.75
N LEU A 105 8.08 -10.00 -13.69
CA LEU A 105 9.25 -10.90 -13.80
C LEU A 105 8.90 -12.40 -13.86
N TYR A 106 7.79 -12.83 -13.24
CA TYR A 106 7.49 -14.27 -13.10
C TYR A 106 6.09 -14.67 -13.53
N GLN A 107 5.14 -13.74 -13.52
CA GLN A 107 3.73 -14.04 -13.76
C GLN A 107 3.19 -13.32 -15.00
N TYR A 108 4.06 -12.81 -15.88
CA TYR A 108 3.66 -12.00 -17.03
C TYR A 108 2.57 -12.67 -17.88
N ASP A 109 2.69 -13.96 -18.17
CA ASP A 109 1.71 -14.72 -18.96
C ASP A 109 0.33 -14.87 -18.27
N GLN A 110 0.27 -14.64 -16.95
CA GLN A 110 -0.93 -14.74 -16.12
C GLN A 110 -1.51 -13.35 -15.77
N THR A 111 -0.69 -12.30 -15.81
CA THR A 111 -1.09 -10.94 -15.50
C THR A 111 -1.73 -10.28 -16.72
N SER A 112 -3.00 -9.91 -16.61
CA SER A 112 -3.67 -9.15 -17.67
C SER A 112 -3.19 -7.69 -17.72
N ARG A 113 -3.37 -7.02 -18.87
CA ARG A 113 -3.06 -5.58 -18.99
C ARG A 113 -3.79 -4.72 -17.96
N ALA A 114 -5.07 -5.02 -17.71
CA ALA A 114 -5.89 -4.30 -16.73
C ALA A 114 -5.38 -4.52 -15.29
N GLU A 115 -4.98 -5.75 -14.96
CA GLU A 115 -4.38 -6.08 -13.68
C GLU A 115 -3.02 -5.38 -13.49
N TRP A 116 -2.20 -5.30 -14.53
CA TRP A 116 -0.96 -4.55 -14.51
C TRP A 116 -1.17 -3.05 -14.28
N GLU A 117 -2.13 -2.45 -15.00
CA GLU A 117 -2.50 -1.04 -14.83
C GLU A 117 -3.01 -0.77 -13.41
N PHE A 118 -3.76 -1.71 -12.83
CA PHE A 118 -4.18 -1.65 -11.43
C PHE A 118 -2.99 -1.71 -10.46
N LEU A 119 -2.10 -2.70 -10.61
CA LEU A 119 -0.92 -2.86 -9.75
C LEU A 119 0.00 -1.63 -9.78
N THR A 120 0.15 -1.01 -10.96
CA THR A 120 1.03 0.15 -11.15
C THR A 120 0.35 1.50 -10.94
N ALA A 121 -0.96 1.54 -10.67
CA ALA A 121 -1.71 2.78 -10.48
C ALA A 121 -1.15 3.64 -9.33
N VAL A 122 -0.61 3.02 -8.29
CA VAL A 122 0.05 3.74 -7.19
C VAL A 122 1.30 4.50 -7.66
N LEU A 123 2.05 3.97 -8.62
CA LEU A 123 3.19 4.69 -9.19
C LEU A 123 2.70 5.91 -9.96
N THR A 124 1.71 5.72 -10.84
CA THR A 124 1.21 6.81 -11.70
C THR A 124 0.47 7.90 -10.92
N LEU A 125 -0.23 7.55 -9.84
CA LEU A 125 -0.89 8.50 -8.91
C LEU A 125 0.12 9.46 -8.25
N ASN A 126 1.33 8.97 -8.00
CA ASN A 126 2.44 9.76 -7.47
C ASN A 126 3.27 10.45 -8.56
N GLY A 127 2.81 10.43 -9.81
CA GLY A 127 3.56 10.96 -10.95
C GLY A 127 4.78 10.12 -11.34
N LEU A 128 4.98 8.96 -10.72
CA LEU A 128 6.10 8.06 -10.97
C LEU A 128 5.83 7.20 -12.21
N LYS A 129 6.88 6.95 -12.99
CA LYS A 129 6.84 6.08 -14.19
C LYS A 129 5.71 6.41 -15.17
N THR A 130 5.34 7.69 -15.28
CA THR A 130 4.29 8.20 -16.16
C THR A 130 4.80 8.67 -17.53
N LEU A 131 6.07 9.08 -17.61
CA LEU A 131 6.68 9.60 -18.84
C LEU A 131 7.54 8.53 -19.49
N GLY A 132 7.26 8.27 -20.77
CA GLY A 132 8.03 7.32 -21.56
C GLY A 132 9.39 7.84 -22.00
N ALA A 133 10.28 6.92 -22.34
CA ALA A 133 11.67 7.24 -22.62
C ALA A 133 11.87 8.13 -23.86
N THR A 134 12.65 9.20 -23.72
CA THR A 134 13.20 9.92 -24.88
C THR A 134 14.41 9.16 -25.45
N THR A 135 14.13 8.22 -26.36
CA THR A 135 15.01 7.77 -27.46
C THR A 135 16.51 7.52 -27.16
N SER A 136 16.86 6.74 -26.13
CA SER A 136 18.24 6.21 -25.99
C SER A 136 18.27 4.89 -25.21
N SER A 137 19.32 4.07 -25.32
CA SER A 137 19.44 2.77 -24.65
C SER A 137 19.50 2.80 -23.11
N THR A 138 19.28 3.98 -22.51
CA THR A 138 19.06 4.25 -21.08
C THR A 138 17.60 4.64 -20.83
N SER A 139 16.69 4.01 -21.57
CA SER A 139 15.27 4.37 -21.66
C SER A 139 14.53 4.00 -20.37
N LEU A 140 14.24 5.02 -19.58
CA LEU A 140 13.27 4.99 -18.49
C LEU A 140 11.87 4.66 -19.06
N LEU A 141 11.42 3.42 -18.89
CA LEU A 141 10.12 2.99 -19.39
C LEU A 141 9.01 3.50 -18.47
N ALA A 142 7.91 3.97 -19.05
CA ALA A 142 6.68 4.19 -18.30
C ALA A 142 6.02 2.85 -17.92
N SER A 143 5.11 2.84 -16.95
CA SER A 143 4.40 1.62 -16.52
C SER A 143 3.71 0.91 -17.68
N GLY A 144 3.10 1.65 -18.62
CA GLY A 144 2.51 1.04 -19.81
C GLY A 144 3.56 0.46 -20.78
N GLU A 145 4.71 1.11 -20.92
CA GLU A 145 5.75 0.73 -21.86
C GLU A 145 6.54 -0.49 -21.40
N VAL A 146 6.79 -0.64 -20.09
CA VAL A 146 7.53 -1.80 -19.57
C VAL A 146 6.75 -3.10 -19.75
N PHE A 147 5.42 -3.05 -19.64
CA PHE A 147 4.56 -4.20 -19.91
C PHE A 147 4.62 -4.61 -21.38
N ASP A 148 4.51 -3.64 -22.29
CA ASP A 148 4.61 -3.87 -23.73
C ASP A 148 6.03 -4.31 -24.15
N TYR A 149 7.06 -3.85 -23.43
CA TYR A 149 8.44 -4.26 -23.65
C TYR A 149 8.64 -5.75 -23.36
N VAL A 150 8.15 -6.26 -22.22
CA VAL A 150 8.25 -7.69 -21.89
C VAL A 150 7.51 -8.56 -22.90
N ALA A 151 6.40 -8.07 -23.48
CA ALA A 151 5.69 -8.74 -24.56
C ALA A 151 6.56 -9.05 -25.80
N THR A 152 7.66 -8.32 -25.98
CA THR A 152 8.58 -8.50 -27.12
C THR A 152 9.57 -9.65 -26.94
N ASP A 153 9.53 -10.36 -25.80
CA ASP A 153 10.52 -11.38 -25.40
C ASP A 153 11.96 -10.86 -25.49
N PRO A 154 12.28 -9.73 -24.79
CA PRO A 154 13.56 -9.09 -24.92
C PRO A 154 14.66 -9.96 -24.31
N THR A 155 15.79 -10.05 -25.01
CA THR A 155 16.97 -10.77 -24.50
C THR A 155 17.77 -9.97 -23.46
N ASP A 156 17.45 -8.68 -23.27
CA ASP A 156 18.07 -7.80 -22.29
C ASP A 156 17.04 -7.41 -21.23
N GLY A 157 17.19 -7.95 -20.01
CA GLY A 157 16.30 -7.64 -18.89
C GLY A 157 16.57 -6.28 -18.22
N ASN A 158 17.61 -5.56 -18.66
CA ASN A 158 18.07 -4.33 -18.02
C ASN A 158 16.98 -3.25 -17.90
N PRO A 159 16.14 -2.96 -18.92
CA PRO A 159 15.10 -1.94 -18.78
C PRO A 159 14.00 -2.28 -17.76
N VAL A 160 13.68 -3.57 -17.60
CA VAL A 160 12.68 -4.02 -16.61
C VAL A 160 13.24 -3.89 -15.19
N LEU A 161 14.50 -4.30 -15.00
CA LEU A 161 15.17 -4.15 -13.70
C LEU A 161 15.36 -2.68 -13.33
N GLN A 162 15.78 -1.85 -14.29
CA GLN A 162 15.89 -0.40 -14.09
C GLN A 162 14.55 0.22 -13.70
N TYR A 163 13.46 -0.13 -14.40
CA TYR A 163 12.11 0.32 -14.05
C TYR A 163 11.75 -0.01 -12.59
N LEU A 164 11.99 -1.25 -12.16
CA LEU A 164 11.66 -1.72 -10.82
C LEU A 164 12.52 -1.05 -9.74
N GLU A 165 13.84 -0.96 -9.96
CA GLU A 165 14.77 -0.35 -9.01
C GLU A 165 14.49 1.13 -8.81
N GLU A 166 14.28 1.87 -9.89
CA GLU A 166 14.00 3.29 -9.79
C GLU A 166 12.58 3.56 -9.25
N ALA A 167 11.57 2.76 -9.60
CA ALA A 167 10.23 2.92 -9.02
C ALA A 167 10.26 2.72 -7.50
N GLU A 168 11.01 1.73 -7.02
CA GLU A 168 11.19 1.51 -5.58
C GLU A 168 11.94 2.67 -4.91
N LEU A 169 12.97 3.21 -5.57
CA LEU A 169 13.76 4.33 -5.05
C LEU A 169 12.95 5.64 -5.02
N GLU A 170 12.15 5.90 -6.04
CA GLU A 170 11.25 7.05 -6.12
C GLU A 170 10.14 6.98 -5.06
N LEU A 171 9.57 5.80 -4.80
CA LEU A 171 8.64 5.61 -3.68
C LEU A 171 9.32 5.90 -2.33
N LYS A 172 10.57 5.47 -2.13
CA LYS A 172 11.34 5.81 -0.93
C LYS A 172 11.60 7.30 -0.82
N CYS A 173 11.87 8.00 -1.92
CA CYS A 173 11.98 9.46 -1.90
C CYS A 173 10.70 10.09 -1.33
N LEU A 174 9.53 9.65 -1.78
CA LEU A 174 8.25 10.17 -1.29
C LEU A 174 8.00 9.81 0.18
N GLY A 175 8.27 8.57 0.59
CA GLY A 175 7.93 8.09 1.93
C GLY A 175 8.92 8.47 3.03
N PHE A 176 10.22 8.37 2.77
CA PHE A 176 11.24 8.47 3.82
C PHE A 176 11.45 9.93 4.24
N THR A 177 11.81 10.10 5.50
CA THR A 177 12.16 11.41 6.07
C THR A 177 13.54 11.37 6.71
N ALA A 178 14.29 12.47 6.58
CA ALA A 178 15.64 12.60 7.11
C ALA A 178 16.58 11.47 6.63
N PHE A 179 16.42 11.02 5.38
CA PHE A 179 17.22 9.96 4.78
C PHE A 179 18.15 10.51 3.71
N ASN A 180 19.42 10.07 3.71
CA ASN A 180 20.38 10.53 2.71
C ASN A 180 20.33 9.65 1.45
N PHE A 181 19.66 10.14 0.41
CA PHE A 181 19.61 9.50 -0.92
C PHE A 181 20.83 9.82 -1.81
N THR A 182 21.87 10.46 -1.28
CA THR A 182 23.09 10.75 -2.03
C THR A 182 23.96 9.50 -2.20
N ASN A 183 24.24 9.14 -3.46
CA ASN A 183 25.14 8.06 -3.82
C ASN A 183 26.63 8.43 -3.56
N PRO A 184 27.58 7.47 -3.63
CA PRO A 184 29.00 7.75 -3.42
C PRO A 184 29.60 8.79 -4.36
N GLU A 185 29.02 8.98 -5.54
CA GLU A 185 29.41 9.98 -6.53
C GLU A 185 28.94 11.41 -6.17
N GLY A 186 28.11 11.56 -5.14
CA GLY A 186 27.63 12.86 -4.65
C GLY A 186 26.30 13.29 -5.25
N THR A 187 25.60 12.41 -5.95
CA THR A 187 24.31 12.67 -6.59
C THR A 187 23.15 12.18 -5.72
N ASN A 188 22.12 13.01 -5.54
CA ASN A 188 20.88 12.63 -4.85
C ASN A 188 19.77 12.31 -5.86
N HIS A 189 19.25 11.08 -5.82
CA HIS A 189 18.24 10.63 -6.78
C HIS A 189 16.91 11.39 -6.69
N CYS A 190 16.48 11.78 -5.49
CA CYS A 190 15.24 12.54 -5.30
C CYS A 190 15.37 13.95 -5.91
N GLU A 191 16.53 14.58 -5.77
CA GLU A 191 16.82 15.88 -6.39
C GLU A 191 16.85 15.79 -7.93
N GLU A 192 17.46 14.74 -8.49
CA GLU A 192 17.52 14.53 -9.94
C GLU A 192 16.14 14.32 -10.57
N THR A 193 15.25 13.65 -9.85
CA THR A 193 13.87 13.36 -10.28
C THR A 193 12.89 14.48 -9.92
N GLY A 194 13.34 15.50 -9.16
CA GLY A 194 12.49 16.59 -8.70
C GLY A 194 11.45 16.18 -7.65
N LEU A 195 11.63 15.03 -7.02
CA LEU A 195 10.77 14.53 -5.95
C LEU A 195 11.11 15.20 -4.63
N VAL A 196 10.09 15.60 -3.88
CA VAL A 196 10.26 16.19 -2.55
C VAL A 196 10.33 15.06 -1.52
N GLU A 197 11.48 14.95 -0.85
CA GLU A 197 11.69 13.97 0.22
C GLU A 197 10.59 14.07 1.29
N GLY A 198 9.98 12.94 1.64
CA GLY A 198 8.98 12.87 2.72
C GLY A 198 7.65 13.55 2.40
N SER A 199 7.36 13.81 1.12
CA SER A 199 6.07 14.36 0.69
C SER A 199 4.89 13.40 0.87
N GLY A 200 5.16 12.14 1.16
CA GLY A 200 4.20 11.06 1.37
C GLY A 200 3.88 10.33 0.07
N ILE A 201 3.73 9.01 0.15
CA ILE A 201 3.25 8.18 -0.96
C ILE A 201 1.72 8.28 -0.97
N ARG A 202 1.15 8.81 -2.05
CA ARG A 202 -0.29 8.71 -2.34
C ARG A 202 -0.60 7.28 -2.70
N THR A 203 -1.57 6.65 -2.06
CA THR A 203 -1.92 5.26 -2.38
C THR A 203 -3.40 5.16 -2.74
N SER A 204 -3.72 4.26 -3.69
CA SER A 204 -5.09 3.71 -3.82
C SER A 204 -5.47 2.88 -2.59
N ALA A 205 -4.47 2.37 -1.87
CA ALA A 205 -4.63 1.77 -0.56
C ALA A 205 -5.15 2.82 0.43
N VAL A 206 -6.47 2.78 0.64
CA VAL A 206 -7.23 3.31 1.76
C VAL A 206 -6.36 3.75 2.91
N LEU A 207 -6.04 5.03 2.98
CA LEU A 207 -5.40 5.54 4.18
C LEU A 207 -5.87 6.88 4.65
N HIS A 208 -6.09 6.87 5.96
CA HIS A 208 -6.74 7.86 6.79
C HIS A 208 -8.24 8.05 6.58
N ALA A 209 -8.80 7.76 5.40
CA ALA A 209 -10.19 8.13 5.13
C ALA A 209 -11.10 7.00 4.64
N GLY A 210 -10.60 5.87 4.11
CA GLY A 210 -11.47 4.90 3.41
C GLY A 210 -11.62 5.17 1.92
N VAL A 211 -10.98 6.21 1.39
CA VAL A 211 -11.08 6.62 -0.01
C VAL A 211 -9.98 5.92 -0.80
N ASP A 212 -10.36 5.18 -1.83
CA ASP A 212 -9.45 4.73 -2.89
C ASP A 212 -9.32 5.87 -3.88
N GLU A 213 -8.21 6.59 -3.82
CA GLU A 213 -8.03 7.80 -4.62
C GLU A 213 -8.01 7.53 -6.13
N VAL A 214 -7.56 6.34 -6.58
CA VAL A 214 -7.57 5.99 -8.00
C VAL A 214 -9.00 5.76 -8.45
N PHE A 215 -9.76 4.93 -7.72
CA PHE A 215 -11.18 4.73 -7.97
C PHE A 215 -11.93 6.06 -7.95
N TYR A 216 -11.70 6.87 -6.92
CA TYR A 216 -12.42 8.12 -6.72
C TYR A 216 -12.16 9.10 -7.87
N LEU A 217 -10.92 9.28 -8.30
CA LEU A 217 -10.64 10.18 -9.42
C LEU A 217 -11.11 9.63 -10.77
N GLN A 218 -11.16 8.30 -10.94
CA GLN A 218 -11.72 7.66 -12.14
C GLN A 218 -13.24 7.84 -12.25
N GLU A 219 -13.96 7.71 -11.13
CA GLU A 219 -15.42 7.88 -11.11
C GLU A 219 -15.85 9.37 -11.09
N ASN A 220 -14.90 10.28 -10.85
CA ASN A 220 -15.16 11.71 -10.63
C ASN A 220 -14.24 12.59 -11.50
N ASP A 221 -14.49 12.57 -12.82
CA ASP A 221 -13.76 13.34 -13.84
C ASP A 221 -13.59 14.83 -13.51
N ASP A 222 -14.57 15.45 -12.85
CA ASP A 222 -14.53 16.85 -12.45
C ASP A 222 -13.47 17.12 -11.37
N VAL A 223 -13.32 16.21 -10.41
CA VAL A 223 -12.31 16.28 -9.34
C VAL A 223 -10.92 16.05 -9.94
N ALA A 224 -10.79 15.05 -10.83
CA ALA A 224 -9.56 14.75 -11.53
C ALA A 224 -9.09 15.92 -12.43
N ALA A 225 -10.01 16.51 -13.22
CA ALA A 225 -9.71 17.65 -14.08
C ALA A 225 -9.29 18.90 -13.29
N ALA A 226 -9.80 19.05 -12.07
CA ALA A 226 -9.42 20.12 -11.15
C ALA A 226 -8.11 19.85 -10.39
N MET A 227 -7.49 18.68 -10.58
CA MET A 227 -6.27 18.24 -9.87
C MET A 227 -6.43 18.31 -8.35
N LEU A 228 -7.63 18.01 -7.86
CA LEU A 228 -7.91 17.99 -6.42
C LEU A 228 -7.50 16.65 -5.81
N ASP A 229 -7.17 16.69 -4.53
CA ASP A 229 -6.99 15.48 -3.71
C ASP A 229 -8.35 14.81 -3.48
N GLY A 230 -8.47 13.55 -3.88
CA GLY A 230 -9.74 12.82 -3.87
C GLY A 230 -10.25 12.58 -2.45
N SER A 231 -9.35 12.28 -1.52
CA SER A 231 -9.67 12.06 -0.11
C SER A 231 -10.19 13.33 0.55
N ALA A 232 -9.52 14.46 0.35
CA ALA A 232 -9.93 15.77 0.84
C ALA A 232 -11.27 16.20 0.23
N HIS A 233 -11.48 15.94 -1.07
CA HIS A 233 -12.75 16.20 -1.73
C HIS A 233 -13.88 15.37 -1.14
N TYR A 234 -13.70 14.05 -1.01
CA TYR A 234 -14.69 13.17 -0.42
C TYR A 234 -15.09 13.63 0.98
N ASN A 235 -14.09 13.86 1.85
CA ASN A 235 -14.29 14.24 3.25
C ASN A 235 -15.05 15.56 3.42
N THR A 236 -14.88 16.49 2.48
CA THR A 236 -15.47 17.83 2.55
C THR A 236 -16.82 17.92 1.84
N PHE A 237 -16.94 17.28 0.67
CA PHE A 237 -18.07 17.44 -0.24
C PHE A 237 -18.64 16.09 -0.70
N GLY A 238 -17.78 15.16 -1.12
CA GLY A 238 -18.20 13.98 -1.87
C GLY A 238 -19.23 13.11 -1.18
N TRP A 239 -19.13 12.89 0.13
CA TRP A 239 -20.12 12.08 0.85
C TRP A 239 -21.51 12.74 0.92
N ARG A 240 -21.60 14.07 0.86
CA ARG A 240 -22.88 14.81 0.79
C ARG A 240 -23.44 14.84 -0.63
N GLU A 241 -22.58 14.60 -1.61
CA GLU A 241 -22.93 14.47 -3.02
C GLU A 241 -23.33 13.04 -3.40
N GLY A 242 -23.28 12.09 -2.45
CA GLY A 242 -23.59 10.68 -2.70
C GLY A 242 -22.52 9.95 -3.50
N ARG A 243 -21.29 10.51 -3.61
CA ARG A 243 -20.19 9.86 -4.34
C ARG A 243 -19.65 8.69 -3.51
N ASP A 244 -19.21 7.63 -4.17
CA ASP A 244 -18.62 6.48 -3.48
C ASP A 244 -17.11 6.66 -3.30
N PRO A 245 -16.56 6.38 -2.10
CA PRO A 245 -15.15 6.59 -1.81
C PRO A 245 -14.25 5.47 -2.35
N ASN A 246 -14.80 4.28 -2.59
CA ASN A 246 -14.13 3.11 -3.11
C ASN A 246 -15.17 2.13 -3.69
N GLY A 247 -14.74 1.09 -4.40
CA GLY A 247 -15.65 0.13 -5.05
C GLY A 247 -16.44 -0.80 -4.11
N TRP A 248 -16.23 -0.73 -2.80
CA TRP A 248 -16.86 -1.60 -1.79
C TRP A 248 -17.68 -0.85 -0.74
N PHE A 249 -17.73 0.48 -0.82
CA PHE A 249 -18.50 1.34 0.07
C PHE A 249 -19.51 2.13 -0.76
N ASP A 250 -20.78 2.00 -0.40
CA ASP A 250 -21.87 2.73 -1.07
C ASP A 250 -22.38 3.81 -0.10
N THR A 251 -22.09 5.07 -0.42
CA THR A 251 -22.36 6.21 0.46
C THR A 251 -23.86 6.37 0.72
N ASP A 252 -24.68 6.32 -0.33
CA ASP A 252 -26.12 6.53 -0.23
C ASP A 252 -26.81 5.34 0.44
N TRP A 253 -26.40 4.12 0.10
CA TRP A 253 -26.90 2.91 0.74
C TRP A 253 -26.54 2.87 2.22
N TYR A 254 -25.31 3.21 2.58
CA TYR A 254 -24.89 3.22 3.99
C TYR A 254 -25.74 4.20 4.79
N LEU A 255 -25.97 5.42 4.30
CA LEU A 255 -26.83 6.40 4.96
C LEU A 255 -28.30 5.95 5.02
N ALA A 256 -28.78 5.24 3.99
CA ALA A 256 -30.13 4.68 3.97
C ALA A 256 -30.33 3.56 5.01
N GLN A 257 -29.33 2.69 5.21
CA GLN A 257 -29.39 1.64 6.24
C GLN A 257 -29.14 2.20 7.65
N ASN A 258 -28.34 3.25 7.77
CA ASN A 258 -27.88 3.82 9.02
C ASN A 258 -28.49 5.21 9.25
N THR A 259 -29.82 5.24 9.41
CA THR A 259 -30.60 6.48 9.53
C THR A 259 -30.19 7.36 10.72
N ASP A 260 -29.55 6.79 11.74
CA ASP A 260 -28.96 7.50 12.87
C ASP A 260 -27.73 8.31 12.45
N VAL A 261 -26.88 7.76 11.58
CA VAL A 261 -25.70 8.44 11.01
C VAL A 261 -26.15 9.56 10.08
N ALA A 262 -27.15 9.29 9.23
CA ALA A 262 -27.75 10.30 8.36
C ALA A 262 -28.39 11.45 9.15
N ALA A 263 -29.14 11.15 10.22
CA ALA A 263 -29.75 12.16 11.07
C ALA A 263 -28.72 12.99 11.86
N ALA A 264 -27.56 12.39 12.18
CA ALA A 264 -26.46 13.06 12.87
C ALA A 264 -25.56 13.88 11.91
N ASP A 265 -25.77 13.78 10.59
CA ASP A 265 -25.00 14.47 9.56
C ASP A 265 -23.49 14.17 9.64
N ILE A 266 -23.15 12.92 9.95
CA ILE A 266 -21.78 12.42 10.07
C ILE A 266 -21.36 11.81 8.73
N ASN A 267 -20.10 12.03 8.33
CA ASN A 267 -19.51 11.38 7.17
C ASN A 267 -19.64 9.83 7.32
N PRO A 268 -20.34 9.15 6.40
CA PRO A 268 -20.68 7.73 6.55
C PRO A 268 -19.44 6.83 6.56
N LEU A 269 -18.43 7.16 5.77
CA LEU A 269 -17.18 6.40 5.72
C LEU A 269 -16.37 6.56 7.00
N THR A 270 -16.25 7.79 7.51
CA THR A 270 -15.63 8.05 8.83
C THR A 270 -16.37 7.28 9.92
N HIS A 271 -17.70 7.34 9.93
CA HIS A 271 -18.49 6.58 10.90
C HIS A 271 -18.23 5.07 10.80
N TYR A 272 -18.21 4.53 9.58
CA TYR A 272 -17.95 3.11 9.38
C TYR A 272 -16.60 2.68 9.93
N LEU A 273 -15.52 3.41 9.59
CA LEU A 273 -14.15 3.10 10.00
C LEU A 273 -13.94 3.23 11.52
N ASP A 274 -14.56 4.25 12.14
CA ASP A 274 -14.41 4.50 13.58
C ASP A 274 -15.29 3.58 14.44
N HIS A 275 -16.49 3.28 13.95
CA HIS A 275 -17.55 2.63 14.73
C HIS A 275 -18.25 1.50 13.97
N GLY A 276 -18.69 1.76 12.74
CA GLY A 276 -19.66 0.90 12.05
C GLY A 276 -19.23 -0.55 11.89
N TRP A 277 -17.98 -0.82 11.52
CA TRP A 277 -17.52 -2.21 11.39
C TRP A 277 -17.50 -2.97 12.73
N ARG A 278 -17.24 -2.28 13.86
CA ARG A 278 -17.31 -2.89 15.21
C ARG A 278 -18.74 -3.09 15.69
N GLU A 279 -19.68 -2.35 15.09
CA GLU A 279 -21.11 -2.48 15.32
C GLU A 279 -21.77 -3.51 14.39
N GLY A 280 -20.98 -4.17 13.52
CA GLY A 280 -21.48 -5.14 12.55
C GLY A 280 -22.28 -4.50 11.40
N ARG A 281 -22.09 -3.21 11.15
CA ARG A 281 -22.73 -2.52 10.01
C ARG A 281 -21.93 -2.82 8.75
N SER A 282 -22.61 -3.20 7.66
CA SER A 282 -21.98 -3.34 6.35
C SER A 282 -21.75 -1.97 5.68
N PRO A 283 -20.66 -1.79 4.91
CA PRO A 283 -20.39 -0.56 4.15
C PRO A 283 -21.15 -0.47 2.83
N SER A 284 -21.66 -1.59 2.30
CA SER A 284 -22.46 -1.66 1.07
C SER A 284 -23.32 -2.93 1.06
N GLU A 285 -24.19 -3.06 0.07
CA GLU A 285 -24.95 -4.30 -0.18
C GLU A 285 -24.04 -5.47 -0.61
N TYR A 286 -22.83 -5.17 -1.08
CA TYR A 286 -21.94 -6.16 -1.69
C TYR A 286 -20.81 -6.63 -0.77
N PHE A 287 -20.61 -6.00 0.39
CA PHE A 287 -19.55 -6.36 1.33
C PHE A 287 -20.10 -6.59 2.74
N ASP A 288 -19.89 -7.80 3.26
CA ASP A 288 -20.20 -8.17 4.65
C ASP A 288 -18.90 -8.28 5.46
N GLY A 289 -18.68 -7.28 6.32
CA GLY A 289 -17.50 -7.20 7.17
C GLY A 289 -17.38 -8.36 8.17
N ASP A 290 -18.49 -8.80 8.76
CA ASP A 290 -18.49 -9.90 9.72
C ASP A 290 -18.17 -11.23 9.03
N ARG A 291 -18.70 -11.43 7.83
CA ARG A 291 -18.35 -12.59 7.00
C ARG A 291 -16.88 -12.57 6.61
N TYR A 292 -16.35 -11.40 6.24
CA TYR A 292 -14.93 -11.24 5.94
C TYR A 292 -14.03 -11.60 7.14
N LEU A 293 -14.34 -11.08 8.33
CA LEU A 293 -13.60 -11.36 9.57
C LEU A 293 -13.73 -12.84 9.99
N THR A 294 -14.88 -13.48 9.75
CA THR A 294 -15.07 -14.91 10.01
C THR A 294 -14.19 -15.77 9.11
N ALA A 295 -14.06 -15.40 7.83
CA ALA A 295 -13.20 -16.10 6.88
C ALA A 295 -11.70 -15.83 7.11
N ASN A 296 -11.36 -14.65 7.65
CA ASN A 296 -10.00 -14.15 7.84
C ASN A 296 -9.71 -13.92 9.33
N THR A 297 -9.59 -15.02 10.08
CA THR A 297 -9.46 -14.97 11.55
C THR A 297 -8.19 -14.28 12.03
N ASP A 298 -7.14 -14.21 11.20
CA ASP A 298 -5.94 -13.40 11.44
C ASP A 298 -6.27 -11.90 11.52
N VAL A 299 -7.09 -11.40 10.60
CA VAL A 299 -7.55 -10.00 10.56
C VAL A 299 -8.43 -9.70 11.76
N ALA A 300 -9.35 -10.61 12.09
CA ALA A 300 -10.24 -10.49 13.24
C ALA A 300 -9.47 -10.44 14.57
N ASN A 301 -8.49 -11.34 14.75
CA ASN A 301 -7.68 -11.39 15.97
C ASN A 301 -6.80 -10.14 16.13
N ALA A 302 -6.35 -9.55 15.03
CA ALA A 302 -5.60 -8.29 15.03
C ALA A 302 -6.50 -7.05 15.21
N GLY A 303 -7.82 -7.20 15.14
CA GLY A 303 -8.77 -6.10 15.36
C GLY A 303 -8.71 -5.01 14.28
N ILE A 304 -8.39 -5.40 13.05
CA ILE A 304 -8.29 -4.52 11.88
C ILE A 304 -9.68 -4.42 11.23
N ASP A 305 -10.01 -3.25 10.69
CA ASP A 305 -11.26 -3.10 9.96
C ASP A 305 -11.24 -3.93 8.66
N PRO A 306 -12.34 -4.62 8.33
CA PRO A 306 -12.37 -5.54 7.21
C PRO A 306 -12.30 -4.84 5.85
N LEU A 307 -12.79 -3.60 5.73
CA LEU A 307 -12.83 -2.89 4.46
C LEU A 307 -11.44 -2.39 4.07
N SER A 308 -10.69 -1.77 4.98
CA SER A 308 -9.32 -1.36 4.66
C SER A 308 -8.42 -2.57 4.43
N HIS A 309 -8.55 -3.63 5.24
CA HIS A 309 -7.78 -4.85 4.97
C HIS A 309 -8.08 -5.43 3.58
N MET A 310 -9.36 -5.47 3.19
CA MET A 310 -9.75 -5.92 1.86
C MET A 310 -9.09 -5.08 0.75
N LEU A 311 -9.26 -3.76 0.83
CA LEU A 311 -8.78 -2.82 -0.17
C LEU A 311 -7.26 -2.80 -0.29
N MET A 312 -6.53 -3.08 0.79
CA MET A 312 -5.08 -2.99 0.82
C MET A 312 -4.37 -4.33 0.57
N PHE A 313 -4.92 -5.43 1.08
CA PHE A 313 -4.23 -6.73 1.12
C PHE A 313 -5.09 -7.86 0.59
N GLY A 314 -6.40 -7.84 0.89
CA GLY A 314 -7.33 -8.92 0.55
C GLY A 314 -7.31 -9.28 -0.94
N LEU A 315 -7.23 -8.25 -1.80
CA LEU A 315 -7.11 -8.41 -3.26
C LEU A 315 -5.84 -9.16 -3.67
N ALA A 316 -4.68 -8.69 -3.22
CA ALA A 316 -3.38 -9.27 -3.55
C ALA A 316 -3.15 -10.65 -2.93
N GLU A 317 -3.77 -10.91 -1.77
CA GLU A 317 -3.67 -12.19 -1.07
C GLU A 317 -4.65 -13.26 -1.58
N GLY A 318 -5.56 -12.90 -2.50
CA GLY A 318 -6.62 -13.78 -3.01
C GLY A 318 -7.57 -14.27 -1.90
N ARG A 319 -7.87 -13.42 -0.92
CA ARG A 319 -8.77 -13.78 0.20
C ARG A 319 -10.20 -13.94 -0.29
N ASP A 320 -10.97 -14.79 0.40
CA ASP A 320 -12.41 -14.87 0.18
C ASP A 320 -13.05 -13.53 0.55
N TRP A 321 -13.76 -12.96 -0.41
CA TRP A 321 -14.20 -11.57 -0.45
C TRP A 321 -15.29 -11.22 0.58
N GLY A 322 -15.88 -12.23 1.23
CA GLY A 322 -17.04 -12.02 2.08
C GLY A 322 -18.28 -11.57 1.30
N LEU A 323 -18.30 -11.77 -0.03
CA LEU A 323 -19.46 -11.50 -0.88
C LEU A 323 -20.66 -12.30 -0.38
N LEU A 324 -21.84 -11.69 -0.38
CA LEU A 324 -23.12 -12.37 -0.11
C LEU A 324 -23.34 -13.51 -1.09
#